data_AF-A0A8T7AFT5-F1
#
_entry.id   AF-A0A8T7AFT5-F1
#
_cell.length_a   1.000
_cell.length_b   1.000
_cell.length_c   1.000
_cell.angle_alpha   90.00
_cell.angle_beta   90.00
_cell.angle_gamma   90.00
#
_symmetry.space_group_name_H-M   'P 1'
#
loop_
_entity.id
_entity.type
_entity.pdbx_description
1 polymer ?
#
loop_
_entity_poly.entity_id
_entity_poly.type
_entity_poly.pdbx_seq_one_letter_code
_entity_poly.pdbx_strand_id
1 'polypeptide(L)' 'LALKPTSSITRPGHSVDIDGNAIKVVTKGRHDPCVGIRAVPIAEAMLAIVIMDHYLRHRAQCGDVEVETPKVPGSRS' A
#
# COMPACT_ATOMS: atom_id res chain seq x y z
N LEU A 1 -7.34 -4.92 1.66
CA LEU A 1 -6.05 -5.08 0.96
C LEU A 1 -5.96 -6.52 0.45
N ALA A 2 -5.67 -6.75 -0.82
CA ALA A 2 -5.43 -8.09 -1.35
C ALA A 2 -3.98 -8.19 -1.79
N LEU A 3 -3.28 -9.26 -1.41
CA LEU A 3 -1.86 -9.42 -1.68
C LEU A 3 -1.67 -10.70 -2.48
N LYS A 4 -0.94 -10.58 -3.58
CA LYS A 4 -0.48 -11.77 -4.31
C LYS A 4 0.47 -12.59 -3.41
N PRO A 5 0.57 -13.91 -3.65
CA PRO A 5 1.62 -14.72 -3.05
C PRO A 5 3.02 -14.21 -3.36
N THR A 6 4.00 -14.68 -2.59
CA THR A 6 5.40 -14.33 -2.80
C THR A 6 5.87 -14.88 -4.15
N SER A 7 6.59 -14.06 -4.93
CA SER A 7 7.04 -14.46 -6.28
C SER A 7 8.19 -15.48 -6.24
N SER A 8 8.99 -15.44 -5.18
CA SER A 8 10.09 -16.38 -4.96
C SER A 8 9.55 -17.60 -4.23
N ILE A 9 9.62 -18.76 -4.87
CA ILE A 9 9.24 -20.05 -4.29
C ILE A 9 10.29 -21.11 -4.60
N THR A 10 10.43 -22.12 -3.75
CA THR A 10 11.43 -23.19 -3.94
C THR A 10 11.13 -24.09 -5.15
N ARG A 11 9.89 -24.06 -5.67
CA ARG A 11 9.49 -24.90 -6.81
C ARG A 11 10.05 -24.33 -8.12
N PRO A 12 10.64 -25.17 -9.00
CA PRO A 12 11.08 -24.73 -10.33
C PRO A 12 9.93 -24.16 -11.15
N GLY A 13 10.06 -22.90 -11.55
CA GLY A 13 9.14 -22.20 -12.46
C GLY A 13 9.75 -22.08 -13.86
N HIS A 14 8.91 -22.01 -14.88
CA HIS A 14 9.35 -21.71 -16.25
C HIS A 14 9.40 -20.20 -16.42
N SER A 15 10.46 -19.69 -17.05
CA SER A 15 10.68 -18.26 -17.27
C SER A 15 11.50 -18.05 -18.54
N VAL A 16 11.87 -16.80 -18.80
CA VAL A 16 12.64 -16.37 -19.95
C VAL A 16 13.80 -15.49 -19.46
N ASP A 17 14.98 -15.68 -20.03
CA ASP A 17 16.14 -14.84 -19.72
C ASP A 17 16.09 -13.49 -20.47
N ILE A 18 17.10 -12.65 -20.27
CA ILE A 18 17.16 -11.32 -20.91
C ILE A 18 17.35 -11.40 -22.44
N ASP A 19 17.85 -12.53 -22.95
CA ASP A 19 18.11 -12.79 -24.37
C ASP A 19 16.92 -13.48 -25.06
N GLY A 20 15.84 -13.76 -24.31
CA GLY A 20 14.61 -14.37 -24.81
C GLY A 20 14.59 -15.90 -24.80
N ASN A 21 15.61 -16.56 -24.24
CA ASN A 21 15.68 -18.02 -24.21
C ASN A 21 14.86 -18.59 -23.03
N ALA A 22 14.21 -19.74 -23.26
CA ALA A 22 13.43 -20.41 -22.24
C ALA A 22 14.34 -21.02 -21.16
N ILE A 23 14.08 -20.67 -19.90
CA ILE A 23 14.85 -21.15 -18.73
C ILE A 23 13.93 -21.68 -17.64
N LYS A 24 14.46 -22.54 -16.77
CA LYS A 24 13.80 -22.91 -15.50
C LYS A 24 14.46 -22.18 -14.34
N VAL A 25 13.69 -21.38 -13.62
CA VAL A 25 14.18 -20.62 -12.47
C VAL A 25 13.81 -21.33 -11.18
N VAL A 26 14.79 -21.52 -10.31
CA VAL A 26 14.60 -22.04 -8.95
C VAL A 26 15.25 -21.05 -7.99
N THR A 27 14.43 -20.40 -7.18
CA THR A 27 14.90 -19.54 -6.09
C THR A 27 15.26 -20.39 -4.88
N LYS A 28 16.55 -20.42 -4.51
CA LYS A 28 17.08 -21.09 -3.32
C LYS A 28 17.27 -20.09 -2.19
N GLY A 29 17.21 -20.55 -0.94
CA GLY A 29 17.45 -19.71 0.25
C GLY A 29 16.16 -19.34 1.00
N ARG A 30 16.30 -18.51 2.05
CA ARG A 30 15.17 -18.11 2.90
C ARG A 30 14.36 -17.01 2.21
N HIS A 31 13.06 -17.24 2.08
CA HIS A 31 12.09 -16.35 1.46
C HIS A 31 10.86 -16.33 2.35
N ASP A 32 10.09 -15.25 2.30
CA ASP A 32 8.89 -15.15 3.11
C ASP A 32 7.84 -16.16 2.61
N PRO A 33 7.30 -17.02 3.50
CA PRO A 33 6.18 -17.89 3.13
C PRO A 33 4.88 -17.10 2.96
N CYS A 34 4.80 -15.91 3.58
CA CYS A 34 3.68 -15.00 3.49
C CYS A 34 4.16 -13.55 3.59
N VAL A 35 3.88 -12.72 2.57
CA VAL A 35 4.11 -11.27 2.61
C VAL A 35 3.05 -10.52 3.42
N GLY A 36 1.90 -11.14 3.67
CA GLY A 36 0.74 -10.54 4.33
C GLY A 36 1.06 -9.98 5.71
N ILE A 37 1.79 -10.73 6.53
CA ILE A 37 2.12 -10.32 7.90
C ILE A 37 2.93 -9.02 7.91
N ARG A 38 3.88 -8.88 6.97
CA ARG A 38 4.69 -7.66 6.85
C ARG A 38 3.95 -6.52 6.17
N ALA A 39 2.91 -6.81 5.40
CA ALA A 39 2.15 -5.80 4.68
C ALA A 39 1.22 -4.98 5.59
N VAL A 40 0.78 -5.53 6.73
CA VAL A 40 -0.10 -4.83 7.69
C VAL A 40 0.53 -3.54 8.22
N PRO A 41 1.72 -3.56 8.86
CA PRO A 41 2.33 -2.32 9.37
C PRO A 41 2.67 -1.33 8.25
N ILE A 42 2.96 -1.82 7.04
CA ILE A 42 3.17 -0.96 5.86
C ILE A 42 1.86 -0.24 5.50
N ALA A 43 0.74 -0.96 5.43
CA ALA A 43 -0.55 -0.40 5.09
C ALA A 43 -1.03 0.61 6.14
N GLU A 44 -0.81 0.34 7.43
CA GLU A 44 -1.11 1.27 8.52
C GLU A 44 -0.32 2.58 8.39
N ALA A 45 0.99 2.49 8.13
CA ALA A 45 1.82 3.67 7.92
C ALA A 45 1.39 4.46 6.67
N MET A 46 1.09 3.78 5.56
CA MET A 46 0.58 4.42 4.35
C MET A 46 -0.73 5.15 4.60
N LEU A 47 -1.65 4.54 5.35
CA LEU A 47 -2.92 5.17 5.71
C LEU A 47 -2.70 6.44 6.54
N ALA A 48 -1.84 6.37 7.55
CA ALA A 48 -1.52 7.52 8.41
C ALA A 48 -0.94 8.69 7.60
N ILE A 49 -0.02 8.40 6.67
CA ILE A 49 0.59 9.42 5.80
C ILE A 49 -0.47 10.06 4.90
N VAL A 50 -1.35 9.27 4.27
CA VAL A 50 -2.40 9.79 3.38
C VAL A 50 -3.38 10.68 4.15
N ILE A 51 -3.81 10.26 5.34
CA ILE A 51 -4.68 11.07 6.19
C ILE A 51 -3.99 12.39 6.58
N MET A 52 -2.70 12.33 6.97
CA MET A 52 -1.95 13.52 7.35
C MET A 52 -1.77 14.50 6.18
N ASP A 53 -1.50 14.00 4.98
CA ASP A 53 -1.43 14.83 3.77
C ASP A 53 -2.77 15.53 3.49
N HIS A 54 -3.89 14.79 3.54
CA HIS A 54 -5.21 15.39 3.37
C HIS A 54 -5.53 16.44 4.45
N TYR A 55 -5.19 16.16 5.71
CA TYR A 55 -5.36 17.12 6.80
C TYR A 55 -4.56 18.40 6.57
N LEU A 56 -3.28 18.28 6.22
CA LEU A 56 -2.41 19.44 5.99
C LEU A 56 -2.86 20.24 4.77
N ARG A 57 -3.31 19.60 3.68
CA ARG A 57 -3.87 20.28 2.51
C ARG A 57 -5.13 21.07 2.87
N HIS A 58 -6.03 20.47 3.63
CA HIS A 58 -7.24 21.16 4.09
C HIS A 58 -6.87 22.34 4.98
N ARG A 59 -5.95 22.17 5.94
CA ARG A 59 -5.46 23.26 6.79
C ARG A 59 -4.83 24.39 5.97
N ALA A 60 -4.01 24.08 4.97
CA ALA A 60 -3.36 25.10 4.16
C ALA A 60 -4.35 25.94 3.34
N GLN A 61 -5.48 25.35 2.92
CA GLN A 61 -6.50 26.04 2.12
C GLN A 61 -7.56 26.73 2.98
N CYS A 62 -7.95 26.13 4.10
CA CYS A 62 -9.14 26.50 4.85
C CYS A 62 -8.86 26.84 6.32
N GLY A 63 -7.61 26.71 6.79
CA GLY A 63 -7.28 26.77 8.22
C GLY A 63 -7.59 28.10 8.88
N ASP A 64 -7.42 29.20 8.14
CA ASP A 64 -7.63 30.57 8.62
C ASP A 64 -8.79 31.27 7.89
N VAL A 65 -9.59 30.52 7.12
CA VAL A 65 -10.70 31.08 6.35
C VAL A 65 -11.94 31.22 7.25
N GLU A 66 -12.34 32.46 7.52
CA GLU A 66 -13.62 32.76 8.16
C GLU A 66 -14.73 32.82 7.12
N VAL A 67 -15.86 32.17 7.41
CA VAL A 67 -17.06 32.20 6.56
C VAL A 67 -18.28 32.60 7.38
N GLU A 68 -19.15 33.43 6.81
CA GLU A 68 -20.43 33.83 7.44
C GLU A 68 -21.45 32.68 7.48
N THR A 69 -21.16 31.57 6.80
CA THR A 69 -22.07 30.44 6.68
C THR A 69 -22.24 29.74 8.05
N PRO A 70 -23.48 29.49 8.52
CA PRO A 70 -23.70 28.85 9.82
C PRO A 70 -23.13 27.43 9.88
N LYS A 71 -22.50 27.07 11.00
CA LYS A 71 -22.07 25.68 11.26
C LYS A 71 -23.29 24.79 11.48
N VAL A 72 -23.68 24.02 10.47
CA VAL A 72 -24.76 23.03 10.59
C VAL A 72 -24.22 21.77 11.26
N PRO A 73 -24.78 21.31 12.39
CA PRO A 73 -24.35 20.08 13.04
C PRO A 73 -24.65 18.87 12.15
N GLY A 74 -23.74 17.88 12.12
CA GLY A 74 -23.96 16.63 11.41
C GLY A 74 -25.13 15.85 12.02
N SER A 75 -26.08 15.40 11.19
CA SER A 75 -27.15 14.51 11.64
C SER A 75 -26.57 13.17 12.05
N ARG A 76 -26.77 12.75 13.31
CA ARG A 76 -26.43 11.41 13.76
C ARG A 76 -27.30 10.40 13.00
N SER A 77 -26.66 9.54 12.22
CA SER A 77 -27.26 8.28 11.73
C SER A 77 -27.19 7.21 12.80
#